data_AF-A0A7C3WBZ3-F1
#
_entry.id   AF-A0A7C3WBZ3-F1
#
_cell.length_a   1.000
_cell.length_b   1.000
_cell.length_c   1.000
_cell.angle_alpha   90.00
_cell.angle_beta   90.00
_cell.angle_gamma   90.00
#
_symmetry.space_group_name_H-M   'P 1'
#
loop_
_entity.id
_entity.type
_entity.pdbx_description
1 polymer ?
#
loop_
_entity_poly.entity_id
_entity_poly.type
_entity_poly.pdbx_seq_one_letter_code
_entity_poly.pdbx_strand_id
1 'polypeptide(L)' 'MKIAAVSEDGITISQHFGRAPFYVVVTVENKTIISREKRDKMGHAHFAGGPHAEGEDSRGHGFD' A
#
# COMPACT_ATOMS: atom_id res chain seq x y z
N MET A 1 -2.16 -20.07 -0.54
CA MET A 1 -2.52 -18.80 0.15
C MET A 1 -1.62 -17.68 -0.37
N LYS A 2 -2.13 -16.45 -0.56
CA LYS A 2 -1.30 -15.27 -0.86
C LYS A 2 -1.33 -14.30 0.31
N ILE A 3 -0.18 -13.77 0.70
CA ILE A 3 -0.02 -12.77 1.77
C ILE A 3 0.63 -11.54 1.15
N ALA A 4 0.06 -10.36 1.37
CA ALA A 4 0.64 -9.08 0.96
C ALA A 4 1.06 -8.27 2.18
N ALA A 5 2.32 -7.84 2.22
CA ALA A 5 2.86 -6.95 3.23
C ALA A 5 3.28 -5.62 2.60
N VAL A 6 3.08 -4.51 3.30
CA VAL A 6 3.55 -3.19 2.87
C VAL A 6 5.00 -2.97 3.27
N SER A 7 5.78 -2.32 2.42
CA SER A 7 7.20 -2.10 2.67
C SER A 7 7.71 -0.80 2.03
N GLU A 8 8.70 -0.18 2.68
CA GLU A 8 9.40 1.01 2.16
C GLU A 8 10.62 0.64 1.31
N ASP A 9 11.25 -0.50 1.57
CA ASP A 9 12.45 -1.01 0.90
C ASP A 9 12.19 -2.30 0.09
N GLY A 10 11.09 -3.00 0.36
CA GLY A 10 10.77 -4.33 -0.15
C GLY A 10 11.26 -5.49 0.74
N ILE A 11 11.82 -5.18 1.91
CA ILE A 11 12.45 -6.12 2.85
C ILE A 11 11.75 -6.03 4.21
N THR A 12 11.60 -4.83 4.75
CA THR A 12 11.05 -4.56 6.08
C THR A 12 9.57 -4.21 5.99
N ILE A 13 8.76 -4.73 6.92
CA ILE A 13 7.34 -4.37 6.97
C ILE A 13 7.22 -2.92 7.44
N SER A 14 6.54 -2.08 6.64
CA SER A 14 6.26 -0.70 7.00
C SER A 14 5.15 -0.63 8.06
N GLN A 15 5.33 0.24 9.05
CA GLN A 15 4.28 0.57 10.03
C GLN A 15 3.10 1.31 9.38
N HIS A 16 3.34 2.04 8.30
CA HIS A 16 2.35 2.93 7.70
C HIS A 16 1.93 2.42 6.32
N PHE A 17 0.73 1.84 6.27
CA PHE A 17 0.16 1.29 5.03
C PHE A 17 -0.01 2.33 3.91
N GLY A 18 -0.37 3.56 4.26
CA GLY A 18 -0.64 4.63 3.28
C GLY A 18 0.60 5.08 2.50
N ARG A 19 1.74 5.24 3.19
CA ARG A 19 2.97 5.83 2.65
C ARG A 19 3.91 4.83 1.98
N ALA A 20 3.77 3.54 2.31
CA ALA A 20 4.67 2.52 1.80
C ALA A 20 4.50 2.36 0.28
N PRO A 21 5.56 2.58 -0.53
CA PRO A 21 5.49 2.51 -1.98
C PRO A 21 5.36 1.09 -2.53
N PHE A 22 5.60 0.06 -1.73
CA PHE A 22 5.63 -1.32 -2.23
C PHE A 22 4.68 -2.25 -1.48
N TYR A 23 4.11 -3.18 -2.23
CA TYR A 23 3.60 -4.45 -1.72
C TYR A 23 4.62 -5.55 -1.98
N VAL A 24 4.94 -6.31 -0.94
CA VAL A 24 5.66 -7.58 -1.04
C VAL A 24 4.62 -8.69 -0.91
N VAL A 25 4.37 -9.40 -2.02
CA VAL A 25 3.40 -10.49 -2.07
C VAL A 25 4.16 -11.81 -2.05
N VAL A 26 3.80 -12.68 -1.11
CA VAL A 26 4.30 -14.05 -1.04
C VAL A 26 3.18 -15.04 -1.27
N THR A 27 3.47 -16.10 -2.03
CA THR A 27 2.56 -17.23 -2.21
C THR A 27 3.06 -18.40 -1.37
N VAL A 28 2.18 -18.92 -0.51
CA VAL A 28 2.45 -20.01 0.42
C VAL A 28 1.60 -21.22 0.07
N GLU A 29 2.24 -22.37 -0.08
CA GLU A 29 1.62 -23.69 -0.25
C GLU A 29 2.33 -24.71 0.63
N ASN A 30 1.59 -25.64 1.23
CA ASN A 30 2.15 -26.69 2.09
C ASN A 30 3.13 -26.17 3.17
N LYS A 31 2.82 -25.00 3.76
CA LYS A 31 3.64 -24.27 4.75
C LYS A 31 5.00 -23.78 4.23
N THR A 32 5.19 -23.73 2.91
CA THR A 32 6.41 -23.27 2.23
C THR A 32 6.10 -22.08 1.34
N ILE A 33 7.02 -21.12 1.26
CA ILE A 33 6.92 -20.01 0.31
C ILE A 33 7.36 -20.51 -1.06
N ILE A 34 6.45 -20.49 -2.03
CA ILE A 34 6.70 -20.94 -3.40
C ILE A 34 6.96 -19.80 -4.39
N SER A 35 6.59 -18.55 -4.03
CA SER A 35 6.83 -17.37 -4.86
C SER A 35 6.88 -16.10 -4.01
N ARG A 36 7.69 -15.13 -4.44
CA ARG A 36 7.80 -13.79 -3.86
C ARG A 36 7.85 -12.76 -4.98
N GLU A 37 6.98 -11.76 -4.88
CA GLU A 37 6.85 -10.70 -5.86
C GLU A 37 6.86 -9.34 -5.15
N LYS A 38 7.66 -8.39 -5.65
CA LYS A 38 7.59 -6.99 -5.25
C LYS A 38 6.76 -6.25 -6.29
N ARG A 39 5.73 -5.54 -5.85
CA ARG A 39 4.86 -4.72 -6.71
C ARG A 39 4.83 -3.31 -6.20
N ASP A 40 4.84 -2.37 -7.13
CA ASP A 40 4.60 -0.97 -6.81
C ASP A 40 3.15 -0.79 -6.39
N LYS A 41 2.95 -0.14 -5.25
CA LYS A 41 1.63 0.27 -4.78
C LYS A 41 1.22 1.50 -5.58
N MET A 42 0.29 1.33 -6.51
CA MET A 42 -0.39 2.47 -7.12
C MET A 42 -1.24 3.17 -6.05
N GLY A 43 -0.73 4.26 -5.46
CA GLY A 43 -1.45 5.07 -4.47
C GLY A 43 -0.59 6.13 -3.77
N HIS A 44 -1.26 7.15 -3.21
CA HIS A 44 -0.81 8.36 -2.49
C HIS A 44 0.34 9.19 -3.09
N ALA A 45 1.42 8.63 -3.65
CA ALA A 45 2.40 9.41 -4.40
C ALA A 45 1.78 10.07 -5.66
N HIS A 46 0.74 9.44 -6.23
CA HIS A 46 -0.03 10.00 -7.35
C HIS A 46 -1.13 11.00 -6.95
N PHE A 47 -1.52 11.05 -5.67
CA PHE A 47 -2.63 11.89 -5.19
C PHE A 47 -2.22 12.94 -4.13
N ALA A 48 -0.99 12.88 -3.60
CA ALA A 48 -0.47 13.84 -2.63
C ALA A 48 0.18 15.09 -3.25
N GLY A 49 0.21 15.19 -4.58
CA GLY A 49 0.87 16.28 -5.32
C GLY A 49 -0.05 17.05 -6.28
N GLY A 50 -1.36 16.86 -6.21
CA GLY A 50 -2.29 17.76 -6.90
C GLY A 50 -2.37 19.09 -6.14
N PRO A 51 -2.35 20.26 -6.81
CA PRO A 51 -2.66 21.50 -6.12
C PRO A 51 -4.03 21.32 -5.47
N HIS A 52 -4.14 21.62 -4.19
CA HIS A 52 -5.43 21.79 -3.54
C HIS A 52 -6.16 22.89 -4.32
N ALA A 53 -7.06 22.50 -5.23
CA ALA A 53 -8.10 23.39 -5.66
C ALA A 53 -9.03 23.53 -4.46
N GLU A 54 -9.00 24.70 -3.82
CA GLU A 54 -10.03 25.13 -2.90
C GLU A 54 -11.39 25.01 -3.61
N GLY A 55 -12.07 23.91 -3.33
CA GLY A 55 -13.46 23.67 -3.70
C GLY A 55 -14.18 23.30 -2.42
N GLU A 56 -15.03 24.21 -1.96
CA GLU A 56 -15.94 24.02 -0.84
C GLU A 56 -16.77 22.73 -1.03
N ASP A 57 -16.48 21.66 -0.30
CA ASP A 57 -17.47 20.61 -0.04
C ASP A 57 -17.35 20.10 1.41
N SER A 58 -18.27 20.59 2.23
CA SER A 58 -18.46 20.26 3.64
C SER A 58 -19.11 18.88 3.82
N ARG A 59 -18.44 17.79 3.40
CA ARG A 59 -18.97 16.42 3.61
C ARG A 59 -17.91 15.41 4.03
N GLY A 60 -17.72 15.35 5.35
CA GLY A 60 -17.64 14.11 6.15
C GLY A 60 -16.62 13.05 5.73
N HIS A 61 -15.49 13.01 6.43
CA HIS A 61 -14.55 11.90 6.42
C HIS A 61 -15.21 10.60 6.93
N GLY A 62 -15.26 9.57 6.09
CA GLY A 62 -15.69 8.23 6.47
C GLY A 62 -14.63 7.51 7.30
N PHE A 63 -14.78 7.59 8.63
CA PHE A 63 -14.50 6.48 9.52
C PHE A 63 -15.85 5.87 9.89
N ASP A 64 -16.11 4.67 9.39
CA ASP A 64 -16.92 3.66 10.07
C ASP A 64 -16.17 2.33 9.95
#